data_AF-A0A822DHN2-F1
#
_entry.id   AF-A0A822DHN2-F1
#
_cell.length_a   1.000
_cell.length_b   1.000
_cell.length_c   1.000
_cell.angle_alpha   90.00
_cell.angle_beta   90.00
_cell.angle_gamma   90.00
#
_symmetry.space_group_name_H-M   'P 1'
#
loop_
_entity.id
_entity.type
_entity.pdbx_description
1 polymer ?
#
loop_
_entity_poly.entity_id
_entity_poly.type
_entity_poly.pdbx_seq_one_letter_code
_entity_poly.pdbx_strand_id
1 'polypeptide(L)'
;MCWAGVHLDAHDQFIKFTKHDHNHMPVPERVEIRKLIMNVKTRVQDETTAIGQIYNEELGKANLSKSALAAAATAKEINSTLNQARRLTTPNLPTSIDFLIPSKYRTTNNGERYLLGDRVQRYDGE
;
A
#
# COMPACT_ATOMS: atom_id res chain seq x y z
N MET A 1 -25.44 0.66 -9.89
CA MET A 1 -24.07 0.74 -10.43
C MET A 1 -24.03 1.94 -11.38
N CYS A 2 -23.12 2.90 -11.18
CA CYS A 2 -23.04 4.12 -11.99
C CYS A 2 -22.09 3.90 -13.17
N TRP A 3 -22.43 4.43 -14.35
CA TRP A 3 -21.61 4.31 -15.57
C TRP A 3 -21.02 5.63 -16.04
N ALA A 4 -21.26 6.72 -15.33
CA ALA A 4 -20.64 8.01 -15.64
C ALA A 4 -19.11 7.91 -15.48
N GLY A 5 -18.38 8.60 -16.36
CA GLY A 5 -16.93 8.53 -16.40
C GLY A 5 -16.33 9.72 -17.12
N VAL A 6 -15.09 10.04 -16.75
CA VAL A 6 -14.29 11.13 -17.33
C VAL A 6 -12.92 10.59 -17.72
N HIS A 7 -12.41 11.06 -18.85
CA HIS A 7 -11.02 10.85 -19.26
C HIS A 7 -10.19 12.06 -18.90
N LEU A 8 -9.10 11.79 -18.18
CA LEU A 8 -8.03 12.73 -17.90
C LEU A 8 -6.81 12.36 -18.76
N ASP A 9 -5.92 13.31 -18.99
CA ASP A 9 -4.61 13.07 -19.60
C ASP A 9 -3.59 12.55 -18.57
N ALA A 10 -2.34 12.38 -19.00
CA ALA A 10 -1.26 11.91 -18.12
C ALA A 10 -0.87 12.92 -17.01
N HIS A 11 -1.37 14.15 -17.07
CA HIS A 11 -1.14 15.23 -16.10
C HIS A 11 -2.43 15.58 -15.33
N ASP A 12 -3.39 14.66 -15.29
CA ASP A 12 -4.69 14.83 -14.63
C ASP A 12 -5.54 15.99 -15.18
N GLN A 13 -5.26 16.48 -16.39
CA GLN A 13 -6.09 17.49 -17.04
C GLN A 13 -7.31 16.88 -17.71
N PHE A 14 -8.45 17.57 -17.59
CA PHE A 14 -9.70 17.13 -18.19
C PHE A 14 -9.62 17.09 -19.72
N ILE A 15 -9.96 15.95 -20.32
CA ILE A 15 -10.08 15.80 -21.78
C ILE A 15 -11.54 15.81 -22.19
N LYS A 16 -12.32 14.83 -21.71
CA LYS A 16 -13.72 14.64 -22.10
C LYS A 16 -14.48 13.76 -21.11
N PHE A 17 -15.80 13.85 -21.17
CA PHE A 17 -16.69 12.87 -20.54
C PHE A 17 -16.82 11.63 -21.42
N THR A 18 -16.85 10.45 -20.80
CA THR A 18 -17.16 9.18 -21.46
C THR A 18 -18.67 8.93 -21.46
N LYS A 19 -19.32 9.25 -20.33
CA LYS A 19 -20.78 9.22 -20.12
C LYS A 19 -21.13 10.30 -19.10
N HIS A 20 -22.15 11.09 -19.40
CA HIS A 20 -22.54 12.25 -18.59
C HIS A 20 -23.51 11.90 -17.47
N ASP A 21 -24.41 10.94 -17.69
CA ASP A 21 -25.54 10.75 -16.79
C ASP A 21 -25.21 9.84 -15.61
N HIS A 22 -25.34 10.40 -14.41
CA HIS A 22 -25.34 9.66 -13.17
C HIS A 22 -26.74 9.10 -12.90
N ASN A 23 -26.82 7.87 -12.39
CA ASN A 23 -28.08 7.28 -11.92
C ASN A 23 -28.28 7.44 -10.41
N HIS A 24 -27.62 8.42 -9.80
CA HIS A 24 -27.71 8.72 -8.39
C HIS A 24 -27.38 10.18 -8.13
N MET A 25 -27.87 10.71 -7.02
CA MET A 25 -27.48 12.03 -6.54
C MET A 25 -26.04 12.00 -5.99
N PRO A 26 -25.31 13.13 -6.05
CA PRO A 26 -24.04 13.25 -5.36
C PRO A 26 -24.25 13.11 -3.85
N VAL A 27 -23.32 12.43 -3.19
CA VAL A 27 -23.29 12.29 -1.72
C VAL A 27 -22.05 13.03 -1.21
N PRO A 28 -22.17 14.30 -0.78
CA PRO A 28 -21.03 15.15 -0.44
C PRO A 28 -20.11 14.55 0.61
N GLU A 29 -20.68 13.89 1.64
CA GLU A 29 -19.88 13.28 2.70
C GLU A 29 -18.91 12.23 2.16
N ARG A 30 -19.33 11.44 1.17
CA ARG A 30 -18.46 10.41 0.54
C ARG A 30 -17.31 11.04 -0.21
N VAL A 31 -17.50 12.23 -0.77
CA VAL A 31 -16.44 12.97 -1.47
C VAL A 31 -15.45 13.52 -0.44
N GLU A 32 -15.92 14.07 0.68
CA GLU A 32 -15.08 14.55 1.78
C GLU A 32 -14.22 13.42 2.37
N ILE A 33 -14.84 12.28 2.69
CA ILE A 33 -14.13 11.10 3.23
C ILE A 33 -13.12 10.57 2.22
N ARG A 34 -13.47 10.53 0.92
CA ARG A 34 -12.51 10.11 -0.12
C ARG A 34 -11.30 11.05 -0.20
N LYS A 35 -11.51 12.36 -0.12
CA LYS A 35 -10.41 13.33 -0.10
C LYS A 35 -9.48 13.10 1.08
N LEU A 36 -10.04 12.90 2.29
CA LEU A 36 -9.25 12.53 3.47
C LEU A 36 -8.39 11.27 3.21
N ILE A 37 -9.02 10.18 2.74
CA ILE A 37 -8.30 8.91 2.50
C ILE A 37 -7.22 9.08 1.44
N MET A 38 -7.46 9.87 0.39
CA MET A 38 -6.44 10.15 -0.63
C MET A 38 -5.24 10.89 -0.03
N ASN A 39 -5.46 11.94 0.76
CA ASN A 39 -4.38 12.68 1.41
C ASN A 39 -3.55 11.77 2.35
N VAL A 40 -4.23 10.93 3.13
CA VAL A 40 -3.57 9.95 3.99
C VAL A 40 -2.77 8.95 3.17
N LYS A 41 -3.30 8.45 2.04
CA LYS A 41 -2.57 7.53 1.15
C LYS A 41 -1.28 8.16 0.62
N THR A 42 -1.34 9.40 0.15
CA THR A 42 -0.16 10.13 -0.34
C THR A 42 0.89 10.22 0.76
N ARG A 43 0.52 10.72 1.95
CA ARG A 43 1.47 10.82 3.08
C ARG A 43 2.03 9.48 3.52
N VAL A 44 1.22 8.41 3.52
CA VAL A 44 1.64 7.07 3.92
C VAL A 44 2.68 6.46 2.96
N GLN A 45 2.70 6.91 1.71
CA GLN A 45 3.70 6.52 0.70
C GLN A 45 5.05 7.21 0.91
N ASP A 46 5.02 8.47 1.36
CA ASP A 46 6.22 9.31 1.49
C ASP A 46 6.82 9.28 2.90
N GLU A 47 6.01 9.00 3.93
CA GLU A 47 6.40 9.07 5.34
C GLU A 47 6.49 7.70 6.02
N THR A 48 7.49 7.55 6.89
CA THR A 48 7.67 6.38 7.77
C THR A 48 6.84 6.45 9.06
N THR A 49 6.17 7.59 9.33
CA THR A 49 5.31 7.81 10.50
C THR A 49 4.23 6.72 10.62
N ALA A 50 3.79 6.39 11.83
CA ALA A 50 2.77 5.36 12.01
C ALA A 50 1.46 5.77 11.31
N ILE A 51 0.82 4.83 10.59
CA ILE A 51 -0.39 5.09 9.80
C ILE A 51 -1.51 5.73 10.64
N GLY A 52 -1.69 5.25 11.88
CA GLY A 52 -2.68 5.81 12.79
C GLY A 52 -2.41 7.26 13.19
N GLN A 53 -1.14 7.66 13.30
CA GLN A 53 -0.76 9.05 13.58
C GLN A 53 -1.06 9.93 12.37
N ILE A 54 -0.64 9.53 11.17
CA ILE A 54 -0.95 10.24 9.92
C ILE A 54 -2.46 10.40 9.76
N TYR A 55 -3.24 9.34 10.03
CA TYR A 55 -4.70 9.40 9.93
C TYR A 55 -5.31 10.44 10.88
N ASN A 56 -4.91 10.43 12.15
CA ASN A 56 -5.45 11.36 13.14
C ASN A 56 -5.07 12.82 12.84
N GLU A 57 -3.84 13.05 12.38
CA GLU A 57 -3.39 14.38 11.95
C GLU A 57 -4.21 14.88 10.75
N GLU A 58 -4.38 14.06 9.72
CA GLU A 58 -5.16 14.44 8.54
C GLU A 58 -6.64 14.57 8.88
N LEU A 59 -7.18 13.77 9.80
CA LEU A 59 -8.54 13.93 10.29
C LEU A 59 -8.73 15.25 11.02
N GLY A 60 -7.75 15.68 11.82
CA GLY A 60 -7.77 16.98 12.50
C GLY A 60 -7.62 18.17 11.57
N LYS A 61 -6.94 18.01 10.43
CA LYS A 61 -6.83 19.04 9.37
C LYS A 61 -8.04 19.06 8.45
N ALA A 62 -8.69 17.92 8.26
CA ALA A 62 -9.85 17.80 7.41
C ALA A 62 -11.05 18.47 8.09
N ASN A 63 -11.46 19.62 7.57
CA ASN A 63 -12.70 20.30 7.97
C ASN A 63 -13.93 19.52 7.46
N LEU A 64 -14.13 18.31 7.98
CA LEU A 64 -15.25 17.44 7.62
C LEU A 64 -16.56 17.96 8.19
N SER A 65 -17.64 17.77 7.43
CA SER A 65 -18.99 17.95 7.95
C SER A 65 -19.30 16.95 9.07
N LYS A 66 -20.27 17.26 9.95
CA LYS A 66 -20.64 16.37 11.06
C LYS A 66 -21.08 14.99 10.58
N SER A 67 -21.82 14.94 9.46
CA SER A 67 -22.24 13.68 8.83
C SER A 67 -21.06 12.93 8.23
N ALA A 68 -20.09 13.61 7.60
CA ALA A 68 -18.88 12.98 7.10
C ALA A 68 -18.00 12.43 8.22
N LEU A 69 -17.88 13.16 9.34
CA LEU A 69 -17.12 12.70 10.50
C LEU A 69 -17.75 11.46 11.14
N ALA A 70 -19.08 11.41 11.24
CA ALA A 70 -19.80 10.25 11.75
C ALA A 70 -19.72 9.03 10.82
N ALA A 71 -19.61 9.27 9.50
CA ALA A 71 -19.48 8.21 8.49
C ALA A 71 -18.02 7.86 8.15
N ALA A 72 -17.04 8.60 8.69
CA ALA A 72 -15.63 8.35 8.43
C ALA A 72 -15.21 7.03 9.08
N ALA A 73 -14.51 6.21 8.31
CA ALA A 73 -13.95 4.96 8.81
C ALA A 73 -12.88 5.24 9.87
N THR A 74 -12.66 4.31 10.78
CA THR A 74 -11.53 4.35 11.70
C THR A 74 -10.23 3.99 10.98
N ALA A 75 -9.08 4.44 11.51
CA ALA A 75 -7.76 4.06 10.98
C ALA A 75 -7.59 2.54 10.88
N LYS A 76 -8.21 1.77 11.80
CA LYS A 76 -8.14 0.30 11.82
C LYS A 76 -8.84 -0.33 10.62
N GLU A 77 -10.00 0.20 10.23
CA GLU A 77 -10.79 -0.33 9.11
C GLU A 77 -10.10 -0.13 7.76
N ILE A 78 -9.40 0.99 7.60
CA ILE A 78 -8.68 1.32 6.36
C ILE A 78 -7.21 0.89 6.37
N ASN A 79 -6.74 0.26 7.45
CA ASN A 79 -5.33 -0.06 7.64
C ASN A 79 -4.76 -0.97 6.53
N SER A 80 -5.54 -1.95 6.05
CA SER A 80 -5.11 -2.82 4.94
C SER A 80 -4.84 -2.03 3.67
N THR A 81 -5.72 -1.09 3.35
CA THR A 81 -5.63 -0.22 2.18
C THR A 81 -4.43 0.72 2.27
N LEU A 82 -4.18 1.29 3.45
CA LEU A 82 -3.06 2.21 3.69
C LEU A 82 -1.72 1.47 3.68
N ASN A 83 -1.64 0.28 4.27
CA ASN A 83 -0.45 -0.56 4.18
C ASN A 83 -0.17 -1.00 2.74
N GLN A 84 -1.20 -1.28 1.94
CA GLN A 84 -1.02 -1.57 0.52
C GLN A 84 -0.42 -0.36 -0.21
N ALA A 85 -0.92 0.86 0.04
CA ALA A 85 -0.36 2.08 -0.53
C ALA A 85 1.12 2.24 -0.18
N ARG A 86 1.50 2.03 1.08
CA ARG A 86 2.89 2.06 1.55
C ARG A 86 3.78 1.01 0.85
N ARG A 87 3.23 -0.17 0.57
CA ARG A 87 3.99 -1.24 -0.09
C ARG A 87 4.30 -0.95 -1.56
N LEU A 88 3.51 -0.12 -2.24
CA LEU A 88 3.76 0.24 -3.65
C LEU A 88 5.11 0.96 -3.84
N THR A 89 5.57 1.70 -2.83
CA THR A 89 6.87 2.36 -2.82
C THR A 89 7.95 1.57 -2.11
N THR A 90 7.59 0.49 -1.40
CA THR A 90 8.56 -0.36 -0.68
C THR A 90 9.09 -1.43 -1.64
N PRO A 91 10.42 -1.61 -1.78
CA PRO A 91 10.94 -2.70 -2.59
C PRO A 91 10.46 -4.04 -2.04
N ASN A 92 10.10 -4.97 -2.93
CA ASN A 92 9.76 -6.32 -2.53
C ASN A 92 10.93 -6.91 -1.75
N LEU A 93 10.64 -7.52 -0.60
CA LEU A 93 11.65 -8.30 0.10
C LEU A 93 12.15 -9.39 -0.86
N PRO A 94 13.46 -9.61 -0.96
CA PRO A 94 13.99 -10.65 -1.82
C PRO A 94 13.40 -11.99 -1.39
N THR A 95 12.75 -12.68 -2.33
CA THR A 95 12.12 -13.98 -2.11
C THR A 95 13.14 -15.10 -1.99
N SER A 96 14.37 -14.88 -2.48
CA SER A 96 15.52 -15.73 -2.27
C SER A 96 16.73 -14.88 -1.93
N ILE A 97 17.42 -15.26 -0.85
CA ILE A 97 18.76 -14.77 -0.55
C ILE A 97 19.67 -15.94 -0.89
N ASP A 98 20.50 -15.81 -1.91
CA ASP A 98 21.53 -16.82 -2.20
C ASP A 98 22.59 -16.73 -1.09
N PHE A 99 22.38 -17.53 -0.05
CA PHE A 99 23.30 -17.60 1.07
C PHE A 99 24.46 -18.52 0.70
N LEU A 100 25.58 -17.93 0.29
CA LEU A 100 26.83 -18.65 0.02
C LEU A 100 27.41 -19.15 1.35
N ILE A 101 27.13 -20.41 1.70
CA ILE A 101 27.72 -21.07 2.87
C ILE A 101 29.15 -21.52 2.50
N PRO A 102 30.19 -21.01 3.17
CA PRO A 102 31.56 -21.49 2.98
C PRO A 102 31.66 -22.99 3.27
N SER A 103 32.48 -23.73 2.52
CA SER A 103 32.62 -25.20 2.61
C SER A 103 32.83 -25.71 4.04
N LYS A 104 33.66 -25.02 4.82
CA LYS A 104 33.95 -25.33 6.23
C LYS A 104 32.75 -25.32 7.18
N TYR A 105 31.64 -24.67 6.80
CA TYR A 105 30.41 -24.59 7.60
C TYR A 105 29.27 -25.44 7.01
N ARG A 106 29.54 -26.23 5.95
CA ARG A 106 28.53 -27.10 5.33
C ARG A 106 28.36 -28.42 6.09
N THR A 107 29.36 -28.81 6.89
CA THR A 107 29.41 -30.09 7.59
C THR A 107 29.60 -29.90 9.09
N THR A 108 29.01 -30.78 9.89
CA THR A 108 29.27 -30.89 11.32
C THR A 108 30.66 -31.49 11.56
N ASN A 109 31.13 -31.43 12.80
CA ASN A 109 32.38 -32.09 13.21
C ASN A 109 32.37 -33.61 12.97
N ASN A 110 31.19 -34.21 12.79
CA ASN A 110 30.99 -35.64 12.52
C ASN A 110 30.82 -35.94 11.01
N GLY A 111 30.97 -34.94 10.13
CA GLY A 111 30.86 -35.10 8.67
C GLY A 111 29.43 -35.05 8.12
N GLU A 112 28.43 -34.79 8.96
CA GLU A 112 27.02 -34.72 8.53
C GLU A 112 26.68 -33.33 7.98
N ARG A 113 25.74 -33.24 7.03
CA ARG A 113 25.30 -31.95 6.48
C ARG A 113 24.47 -31.18 7.49
N TYR A 114 24.87 -29.93 7.78
CA TYR A 114 24.23 -29.10 8.81
C TYR A 114 22.98 -28.34 8.32
N LEU A 115 22.81 -28.16 7.01
CA LEU A 115 21.67 -27.44 6.42
C LEU A 115 20.99 -28.28 5.33
N LEU A 116 19.84 -28.87 5.67
CA LEU A 116 18.91 -29.50 4.73
C LEU A 116 17.91 -28.43 4.25
N GLY A 117 18.34 -27.58 3.33
CA GLY A 117 17.47 -26.64 2.63
C GLY A 117 17.04 -27.20 1.28
N ASP A 118 15.75 -27.12 0.97
CA ASP A 118 15.12 -27.74 -0.21
C ASP A 118 15.68 -27.22 -1.57
N ARG A 119 16.38 -26.07 -1.56
CA ARG A 119 17.04 -25.48 -2.74
C ARG A 119 18.26 -24.67 -2.32
N VAL A 120 19.41 -25.32 -2.18
CA VAL A 120 20.71 -24.63 -2.09
C VAL A 120 21.42 -24.81 -3.42
N GLN A 121 21.55 -23.74 -4.21
CA GLN A 121 22.37 -23.78 -5.42
C GLN A 121 23.83 -24.03 -5.03
N ARG A 122 24.42 -25.07 -5.64
CA ARG A 122 25.82 -25.43 -5.42
C ARG A 122 26.68 -24.53 -6.28
N TYR A 123 27.55 -23.75 -5.64
CA TYR A 123 28.65 -23.09 -6.31
C TYR A 123 29.88 -23.99 -6.19
N ASP A 124 30.27 -24.60 -7.31
CA ASP A 124 31.49 -25.37 -7.47
C ASP A 124 32.52 -24.42 -8.11
N GLY A 125 33.19 -23.64 -7.26
CA GLY A 125 34.29 -22.77 -7.68
C GLY A 125 35.61 -23.51 -7.57
N GLU A 126 36.36 -23.53 -8.68
CA GLU A 126 37.79 -23.90 -8.78
C GLU A 126 38.70 -23.02 -7.90
#